data_AF-A0A397W9P5-F1
#
_entry.id   AF-A0A397W9P5-F1
#
_cell.length_a   1.000
_cell.length_b   1.000
_cell.length_c   1.000
_cell.angle_alpha   90.00
_cell.angle_beta   90.00
_cell.angle_gamma   90.00
#
_symmetry.space_group_name_H-M   'P 1'
#
loop_
_entity.id
_entity.type
_entity.pdbx_description
1 polymer ?
#
loop_
_entity_poly.entity_id
_entity_poly.type
_entity_poly.pdbx_seq_one_letter_code
_entity_poly.pdbx_strand_id
1 'polypeptide(L)'
;MDEGKIWDYTIKWGIAQNTSLPPNRDRWSDEHFSALKSSHQDYLPLIRYFQIPGEDVFNKVKPYQKILDPNLWDDTMLKFMAPNSPITSCILLPRVNLPSTLLSRDSNISIVDNYLSEIESNKASELRKNGDSYRKIGKYKESITDLTKSLEIEPNNASALSCRGTTYRMMGRYNESLADFNKSLEIEPNHANTLSYRGATYRMMANITSHLQI
;
A
#
# COMPACT_ATOMS: atom_id res chain seq x y z
N MET A 1 -0.36 -0.65 -16.37
CA MET A 1 -1.17 0.22 -17.26
C MET A 1 -1.46 1.47 -16.45
N ASP A 2 -1.39 2.66 -17.04
CA ASP A 2 -1.61 3.92 -16.31
C ASP A 2 -3.11 4.12 -16.07
N GLU A 3 -3.56 4.08 -14.82
CA GLU A 3 -4.97 4.24 -14.45
C GLU A 3 -5.50 5.64 -14.76
N GLY A 4 -4.64 6.67 -14.79
CA GLY A 4 -5.01 8.00 -15.26
C GLY A 4 -5.39 7.98 -16.75
N LYS A 5 -4.68 7.20 -17.57
CA LYS A 5 -5.04 7.01 -18.99
C LYS A 5 -6.32 6.19 -19.15
N ILE A 6 -6.49 5.14 -18.33
CA ILE A 6 -7.73 4.33 -18.36
C ILE A 6 -8.94 5.22 -18.07
N TRP A 7 -8.85 6.06 -17.04
CA TRP A 7 -9.87 7.07 -16.74
C TRP A 7 -10.17 7.96 -17.95
N ASP A 8 -9.14 8.53 -18.59
CA ASP A 8 -9.32 9.39 -19.77
C ASP A 8 -10.04 8.66 -20.91
N TYR A 9 -9.70 7.39 -21.17
CA TYR A 9 -10.37 6.58 -22.19
C TYR A 9 -11.82 6.29 -21.83
N THR A 10 -12.11 5.93 -20.58
CA THR A 10 -13.47 5.66 -20.12
C THR A 10 -14.36 6.89 -20.29
N ILE A 11 -13.89 8.07 -19.87
CA ILE A 11 -14.65 9.32 -20.01
C ILE A 11 -14.85 9.68 -21.49
N LYS A 12 -13.80 9.61 -22.32
CA LYS A 12 -13.91 9.93 -23.75
C LYS A 12 -14.88 9.00 -24.47
N TRP A 13 -14.78 7.70 -24.23
CA TRP A 13 -15.71 6.72 -24.77
C TRP A 13 -17.14 7.05 -24.34
N GLY A 14 -17.31 7.46 -23.09
CA GLY A 14 -18.59 7.82 -22.56
C GLY A 14 -19.28 9.03 -23.12
N ILE A 15 -18.47 10.06 -23.37
CA ILE A 15 -18.94 11.26 -24.06
C ILE A 15 -19.32 10.90 -25.50
N ALA A 16 -18.55 10.03 -26.16
CA ALA A 16 -18.84 9.59 -27.53
C ALA A 16 -20.15 8.79 -27.64
N GLN A 17 -20.51 8.01 -26.61
CA GLN A 17 -21.79 7.27 -26.57
C GLN A 17 -23.01 8.17 -26.31
N ASN A 18 -22.80 9.38 -25.78
CA ASN A 18 -23.85 10.32 -25.47
C ASN A 18 -23.72 11.57 -26.36
N THR A 19 -24.12 11.44 -27.63
CA THR A 19 -23.99 12.50 -28.65
C THR A 19 -24.77 13.79 -28.34
N SER A 20 -25.68 13.76 -27.35
CA SER A 20 -26.40 14.92 -26.83
C SER A 20 -25.60 15.76 -25.83
N LEU A 21 -24.44 15.28 -25.35
CA LEU A 21 -23.64 16.01 -24.38
C LEU A 21 -22.98 17.25 -24.99
N PRO A 22 -23.03 18.41 -24.32
CA PRO A 22 -22.29 19.58 -24.76
C PRO A 22 -20.78 19.30 -24.82
N PRO A 23 -20.07 19.76 -25.87
CA PRO A 23 -18.63 19.52 -26.01
C PRO A 23 -17.80 20.25 -24.95
N ASN A 24 -18.30 21.37 -24.43
CA ASN A 24 -17.69 22.05 -23.28
C ASN A 24 -18.38 21.60 -21.97
N ARG A 25 -17.60 21.06 -21.04
CA ARG A 25 -18.03 20.60 -19.72
C ARG A 25 -18.64 21.72 -18.87
N ASP A 26 -18.22 22.97 -19.06
CA ASP A 26 -18.78 24.11 -18.29
C ASP A 26 -20.28 24.33 -18.55
N ARG A 27 -20.83 23.71 -19.61
CA ARG A 27 -22.25 23.74 -19.96
C ARG A 27 -23.04 22.54 -19.44
N TRP A 28 -22.42 21.69 -18.62
CA TRP A 28 -23.06 20.46 -18.15
C TRP A 28 -24.00 20.75 -16.97
N SER A 29 -25.20 20.19 -17.03
CA SER A 29 -26.19 20.16 -15.95
C SER A 29 -26.10 18.82 -15.23
N ASP A 30 -26.82 18.67 -14.12
CA ASP A 30 -26.87 17.39 -13.40
C ASP A 30 -27.45 16.25 -14.24
N GLU A 31 -28.31 16.56 -15.21
CA GLU A 31 -28.87 15.60 -16.16
C GLU A 31 -27.76 15.06 -17.09
N HIS A 32 -26.85 15.92 -17.54
CA HIS A 32 -25.71 15.52 -18.36
C HIS A 32 -24.76 14.58 -17.58
N PHE A 33 -24.48 14.89 -16.31
CA PHE A 33 -23.68 14.00 -15.46
C PHE A 33 -24.41 12.68 -15.18
N SER A 34 -25.73 12.71 -15.00
CA SER A 34 -26.54 11.51 -14.76
C SER A 34 -26.58 10.60 -15.99
N ALA A 35 -26.71 11.18 -17.19
CA ALA A 35 -26.64 10.44 -18.46
C ALA A 35 -25.26 9.77 -18.64
N LEU A 36 -24.18 10.50 -18.36
CA LEU A 36 -22.84 9.92 -18.39
C LEU A 36 -22.67 8.81 -17.34
N LYS A 37 -23.15 9.02 -16.11
CA LYS A 37 -23.09 8.00 -15.05
C LYS A 37 -23.82 6.72 -15.47
N SER A 38 -25.02 6.86 -16.04
CA SER A 38 -25.83 5.74 -16.49
C SER A 38 -25.14 4.93 -17.60
N SER A 39 -24.47 5.59 -18.55
CA SER A 39 -23.77 4.86 -19.62
C SER A 39 -22.48 4.17 -19.16
N HIS A 40 -22.00 4.45 -17.94
CA HIS A 40 -20.76 3.87 -17.38
C HIS A 40 -20.99 3.05 -16.12
N GLN A 41 -22.23 2.70 -15.81
CA GLN A 41 -22.55 2.00 -14.58
C GLN A 41 -21.75 0.70 -14.41
N ASP A 42 -21.45 0.01 -15.52
CA ASP A 42 -20.66 -1.24 -15.51
C ASP A 42 -19.14 -1.00 -15.52
N TYR A 43 -18.68 0.18 -15.94
CA TYR A 43 -17.25 0.48 -16.14
C TYR A 43 -16.64 1.29 -15.00
N LEU A 44 -17.38 2.24 -14.41
CA LEU A 44 -16.89 3.05 -13.29
C LEU A 44 -16.40 2.19 -12.11
N PRO A 45 -17.07 1.09 -11.73
CA PRO A 45 -16.60 0.22 -10.66
C PRO A 45 -15.29 -0.51 -10.97
N LEU A 46 -14.90 -0.61 -12.26
CA LEU A 46 -13.69 -1.33 -12.69
C LEU A 46 -12.43 -0.45 -12.70
N ILE A 47 -12.59 0.85 -12.47
CA ILE A 47 -11.48 1.82 -12.41
C ILE A 47 -10.82 1.73 -11.03
N ARG A 48 -9.49 1.71 -11.00
CA ARG A 48 -8.73 1.60 -9.75
C ARG A 48 -8.39 2.99 -9.23
N TYR A 49 -9.39 3.70 -8.72
CA TYR A 49 -9.26 5.10 -8.29
C TYR A 49 -8.08 5.34 -7.35
N PHE A 50 -7.84 4.43 -6.40
CA PHE A 50 -6.73 4.53 -5.44
C PHE A 50 -5.33 4.37 -6.06
N GLN A 51 -5.24 4.01 -7.35
CA GLN A 51 -4.00 3.85 -8.09
C GLN A 51 -3.79 4.98 -9.13
N ILE A 52 -4.74 5.92 -9.24
CA ILE A 52 -4.58 7.12 -10.05
C ILE A 52 -3.64 8.08 -9.30
N PRO A 53 -2.61 8.65 -9.95
CA PRO A 53 -1.76 9.66 -9.34
C PRO A 53 -2.58 10.83 -8.78
N GLY A 54 -2.20 11.38 -7.62
CA GLY A 54 -2.98 12.44 -6.98
C GLY A 54 -3.24 13.65 -7.88
N GLU A 55 -2.24 14.07 -8.66
CA GLU A 55 -2.38 15.14 -9.65
C GLU A 55 -3.50 14.85 -10.67
N ASP A 56 -3.55 13.61 -11.18
CA ASP A 56 -4.57 13.16 -12.13
C ASP A 56 -5.96 13.06 -11.47
N VAL A 57 -6.03 12.69 -10.19
CA VAL A 57 -7.29 12.75 -9.43
C VAL A 57 -7.82 14.18 -9.40
N PHE A 58 -6.98 15.18 -9.10
CA PHE A 58 -7.39 16.58 -9.05
C PHE A 58 -7.73 17.17 -10.41
N ASN A 59 -6.94 16.86 -11.44
CA ASN A 59 -7.06 17.50 -12.75
C ASN A 59 -8.08 16.81 -13.65
N LYS A 60 -8.23 15.48 -13.53
CA LYS A 60 -9.03 14.66 -14.45
C LYS A 60 -10.28 14.08 -13.79
N VAL A 61 -10.19 13.63 -12.54
CA VAL A 61 -11.30 12.94 -11.86
C VAL A 61 -12.25 13.93 -11.17
N LYS A 62 -11.72 14.90 -10.40
CA LYS A 62 -12.48 15.96 -9.71
C LYS A 62 -13.53 16.65 -10.59
N PRO A 63 -13.22 17.06 -11.84
CA PRO A 63 -14.21 17.48 -12.84
C PRO A 63 -15.54 16.72 -12.91
N TYR A 64 -15.48 15.40 -12.71
CA TYR A 64 -16.59 14.48 -12.87
C TYR A 64 -17.01 13.86 -11.54
N GLN A 65 -16.66 14.45 -10.38
CA GLN A 65 -17.01 13.90 -9.06
C GLN A 65 -18.50 13.54 -8.92
N LYS A 66 -19.40 14.24 -9.64
CA LYS A 66 -20.84 13.97 -9.66
C LYS A 66 -21.23 12.58 -10.21
N ILE A 67 -20.39 11.97 -11.04
CA ILE A 67 -20.66 10.62 -11.58
C ILE A 67 -20.19 9.51 -10.64
N LEU A 68 -19.36 9.85 -9.65
CA LEU A 68 -18.81 8.90 -8.70
C LEU A 68 -19.81 8.56 -7.60
N ASP A 69 -19.52 7.49 -6.87
CA ASP A 69 -20.17 7.24 -5.59
C ASP A 69 -19.68 8.28 -4.57
N PRO A 70 -20.56 8.89 -3.75
CA PRO A 70 -20.16 9.88 -2.76
C PRO A 70 -19.08 9.38 -1.79
N ASN A 71 -19.21 8.13 -1.32
CA ASN A 71 -18.24 7.54 -0.39
C ASN A 71 -16.89 7.29 -1.08
N LEU A 72 -16.92 6.94 -2.37
CA LEU A 72 -15.71 6.74 -3.16
C LEU A 72 -14.90 8.03 -3.33
N TRP A 73 -15.57 9.15 -3.56
CA TRP A 73 -14.89 10.45 -3.67
C TRP A 73 -14.26 10.85 -2.36
N ASP A 74 -15.02 10.75 -1.26
CA ASP A 74 -14.55 11.09 0.08
C ASP A 74 -13.38 10.20 0.50
N ASP A 75 -13.47 8.89 0.28
CA ASP A 75 -12.40 7.94 0.58
C ASP A 75 -11.14 8.17 -0.28
N THR A 76 -11.33 8.52 -1.56
CA THR A 76 -10.21 8.87 -2.45
C THR A 76 -9.47 10.11 -1.91
N MET A 77 -10.20 11.12 -1.44
CA MET A 77 -9.62 12.31 -0.81
C MET A 77 -8.98 12.00 0.55
N LEU A 78 -9.63 11.15 1.35
CA LEU A 78 -9.16 10.71 2.65
C LEU A 78 -7.81 9.99 2.57
N LYS A 79 -7.57 9.21 1.50
CA LYS A 79 -6.25 8.60 1.24
C LYS A 79 -5.12 9.63 1.17
N PHE A 80 -5.37 10.80 0.59
CA PHE A 80 -4.34 11.86 0.48
C PHE A 80 -4.17 12.66 1.77
N MET A 81 -5.26 12.89 2.52
CA MET A 81 -5.25 13.75 3.70
C MET A 81 -4.90 13.00 4.99
N ALA A 82 -5.33 11.75 5.10
CA ALA A 82 -5.16 10.92 6.29
C ALA A 82 -5.00 9.43 5.88
N PRO A 83 -3.84 9.03 5.33
CA PRO A 83 -3.63 7.73 4.67
C PRO A 83 -3.83 6.50 5.57
N ASN A 84 -3.89 6.71 6.89
CA ASN A 84 -4.06 5.64 7.89
C ASN A 84 -5.52 5.51 8.36
N SER A 85 -6.41 6.34 7.84
CA SER A 85 -7.84 6.26 8.14
C SER A 85 -8.46 5.08 7.39
N PRO A 86 -9.41 4.36 8.02
CA PRO A 86 -10.10 3.27 7.34
C PRO A 86 -10.90 3.81 6.16
N ILE A 87 -10.70 3.19 4.99
CA ILE A 87 -11.47 3.43 3.76
C ILE A 87 -12.65 2.46 3.74
N THR A 88 -13.83 2.94 3.37
CA THR A 88 -15.06 2.13 3.31
C THR A 88 -15.38 1.61 1.91
N SER A 89 -14.85 2.27 0.89
CA SER A 89 -15.04 1.95 -0.52
C SER A 89 -14.27 0.70 -0.95
N CYS A 90 -14.83 -0.04 -1.92
CA CYS A 90 -14.16 -1.19 -2.52
C CYS A 90 -12.82 -0.79 -3.14
N ILE A 91 -11.73 -1.39 -2.66
CA ILE A 91 -10.38 -1.15 -3.18
C ILE A 91 -10.06 -2.21 -4.24
N LEU A 92 -9.99 -1.79 -5.50
CA LEU A 92 -9.43 -2.64 -6.55
C LEU A 92 -7.89 -2.57 -6.54
N LEU A 93 -7.26 -3.74 -6.45
CA LEU A 93 -5.80 -3.93 -6.51
C LEU A 93 -5.22 -3.46 -7.84
N PRO A 94 -3.99 -2.92 -7.93
CA PRO A 94 -3.35 -2.42 -9.18
C PRO A 94 -3.47 -3.34 -10.40
N ARG A 95 -3.54 -2.77 -11.62
CA ARG A 95 -3.47 -3.58 -12.86
C ARG A 95 -2.04 -4.07 -13.07
N VAL A 96 -1.92 -5.37 -13.12
CA VAL A 96 -0.73 -6.06 -13.60
C VAL A 96 -0.67 -5.96 -15.12
N ASN A 97 0.43 -5.43 -15.66
CA ASN A 97 0.72 -5.53 -17.09
C ASN A 97 1.32 -6.92 -17.34
N LEU A 98 0.59 -7.82 -17.99
CA LEU A 98 1.23 -9.00 -18.57
C LEU A 98 2.11 -8.54 -19.75
N PRO A 99 3.34 -9.06 -19.89
CA PRO A 99 4.12 -8.87 -21.11
C PRO A 99 3.33 -9.42 -22.30
N SER A 100 3.22 -8.64 -23.38
CA SER A 100 2.44 -8.96 -24.58
C SER A 100 3.04 -10.06 -25.46
N THR A 101 4.06 -10.77 -24.99
CA THR A 101 4.62 -11.93 -25.68
C THR A 101 3.77 -13.16 -25.38
N LEU A 102 2.84 -13.48 -26.28
CA LEU A 102 2.16 -14.77 -26.29
C LEU A 102 3.19 -15.87 -26.58
N LEU A 103 3.68 -16.52 -25.53
CA LEU A 103 4.55 -17.71 -25.57
C LEU A 103 3.84 -18.88 -24.88
N SER A 104 4.25 -20.10 -25.26
CA SER A 104 3.51 -21.35 -25.13
C SER A 104 3.00 -21.68 -23.71
N ARG A 105 1.87 -22.41 -23.66
CA ARG A 105 1.10 -22.76 -22.44
C ARG A 105 1.93 -23.31 -21.27
N ASP A 106 3.04 -24.01 -21.54
CA ASP A 106 3.88 -24.63 -20.51
C ASP A 106 4.84 -23.64 -19.82
N SER A 107 5.16 -22.52 -20.48
CA SER A 107 5.98 -21.44 -19.90
C SER A 107 5.18 -20.47 -19.03
N ASN A 108 3.85 -20.49 -19.14
CA ASN A 108 2.98 -19.55 -18.44
C ASN A 108 2.93 -19.75 -16.91
N ILE A 109 3.07 -20.98 -16.40
CA ILE A 109 3.00 -21.22 -14.95
C ILE A 109 4.22 -20.61 -14.24
N SER A 110 5.44 -20.91 -14.72
CA SER A 110 6.67 -20.39 -14.12
C SER A 110 6.81 -18.87 -14.22
N ILE A 111 6.32 -18.25 -15.30
CA ILE A 111 6.35 -16.78 -15.44
C ILE A 111 5.33 -16.12 -14.52
N VAL A 112 4.12 -16.69 -14.40
CA VAL A 112 3.09 -16.18 -13.49
C VAL A 112 3.53 -16.34 -12.04
N ASP A 113 4.16 -17.47 -11.67
CA ASP A 113 4.70 -17.69 -10.32
C ASP A 113 5.83 -16.71 -9.99
N ASN A 114 6.76 -16.48 -10.93
CA ASN A 114 7.82 -15.50 -10.76
C ASN A 114 7.26 -14.08 -10.60
N TYR A 115 6.28 -13.71 -11.43
CA TYR A 115 5.64 -12.40 -11.36
C TYR A 115 4.85 -12.21 -10.06
N LEU A 116 4.15 -13.25 -9.59
CA LEU A 116 3.43 -13.22 -8.33
C LEU A 116 4.40 -13.07 -7.15
N SER A 117 5.53 -13.76 -7.18
CA SER A 117 6.58 -13.62 -6.17
C SER A 117 7.19 -12.21 -6.16
N GLU A 118 7.34 -11.56 -7.32
CA GLU A 118 7.82 -10.18 -7.42
C GLU A 118 6.81 -9.18 -6.84
N ILE A 119 5.50 -9.40 -7.08
CA ILE A 119 4.45 -8.58 -6.45
C ILE A 119 4.48 -8.74 -4.93
N GLU A 120 4.57 -9.97 -4.44
CA GLU A 120 4.62 -10.27 -3.01
C GLU A 120 5.84 -9.63 -2.35
N SER A 121 7.02 -9.76 -2.97
CA SER A 121 8.24 -9.11 -2.49
C SER A 121 8.14 -7.58 -2.49
N ASN A 122 7.55 -6.98 -3.53
CA ASN A 122 7.30 -5.53 -3.57
C ASN A 122 6.37 -5.09 -2.43
N LYS A 123 5.29 -5.84 -2.17
CA LYS A 123 4.37 -5.59 -1.05
C LYS A 123 5.08 -5.74 0.30
N ALA A 124 5.91 -6.78 0.47
CA ALA A 124 6.72 -6.97 1.68
C ALA A 124 7.67 -5.80 1.92
N SER A 125 8.30 -5.29 0.85
CA SER A 125 9.20 -4.14 0.90
C SER A 125 8.48 -2.84 1.29
N GLU A 126 7.28 -2.60 0.77
CA GLU A 126 6.46 -1.44 1.14
C GLU A 126 6.01 -1.52 2.61
N LEU A 127 5.53 -2.67 3.06
CA LEU A 127 5.19 -2.92 4.46
C LEU A 127 6.37 -2.68 5.40
N ARG A 128 7.58 -3.11 5.02
CA ARG A 128 8.80 -2.85 5.79
C ARG A 128 9.12 -1.36 5.91
N LYS A 129 8.99 -0.60 4.81
CA LYS A 129 9.22 0.86 4.80
C LYS A 129 8.20 1.59 5.68
N ASN A 130 6.93 1.21 5.61
CA ASN A 130 5.88 1.77 6.47
C ASN A 130 6.14 1.45 7.93
N GLY A 131 6.48 0.19 8.22
CA GLY A 131 6.88 -0.27 9.54
C GLY A 131 8.01 0.54 10.17
N ASP A 132 9.07 0.83 9.41
CA ASP A 132 10.17 1.69 9.85
C ASP A 132 9.75 3.15 10.04
N SER A 133 8.91 3.68 9.14
CA SER A 133 8.36 5.04 9.26
C SER A 133 7.54 5.21 10.54
N TYR A 134 6.62 4.28 10.81
CA TYR A 134 5.81 4.26 12.03
C TYR A 134 6.66 4.20 13.29
N ARG A 135 7.71 3.37 13.30
CA ARG A 135 8.67 3.28 14.42
C ARG A 135 9.32 4.64 14.68
N LYS A 136 9.77 5.34 13.63
CA LYS A 136 10.43 6.65 13.75
C LYS A 136 9.51 7.73 14.32
N ILE A 137 8.21 7.67 14.05
CA ILE A 137 7.22 8.62 14.58
C ILE A 137 6.53 8.15 15.88
N GLY A 138 7.00 7.06 16.50
CA GLY A 138 6.50 6.57 17.78
C GLY A 138 5.21 5.74 17.72
N LYS A 139 4.69 5.44 16.53
CA LYS A 139 3.52 4.58 16.30
C LYS A 139 3.89 3.10 16.34
N TYR A 140 4.26 2.61 17.52
CA TYR A 140 4.88 1.29 17.65
C TYR A 140 3.95 0.12 17.32
N LYS A 141 2.64 0.22 17.62
CA LYS A 141 1.71 -0.88 17.34
C LYS A 141 1.53 -1.08 15.82
N GLU A 142 1.33 0.01 15.10
CA GLU A 142 1.23 0.04 13.64
C GLU A 142 2.53 -0.45 12.98
N SER A 143 3.68 -0.03 13.53
CA SER A 143 4.99 -0.55 13.11
C SER A 143 5.08 -2.07 13.22
N ILE A 144 4.71 -2.66 14.37
CA ILE A 144 4.71 -4.12 14.56
C ILE A 144 3.77 -4.81 13.60
N THR A 145 2.57 -4.27 13.36
CA THR A 145 1.60 -4.84 12.43
C THR A 145 2.17 -4.94 11.02
N ASP A 146 2.71 -3.85 10.48
CA ASP A 146 3.24 -3.84 9.10
C ASP A 146 4.51 -4.68 8.96
N LEU A 147 5.41 -4.64 9.96
CA LEU A 147 6.61 -5.48 9.95
C LEU A 147 6.27 -6.97 10.07
N THR A 148 5.22 -7.33 10.80
CA THR A 148 4.77 -8.72 10.89
C THR A 148 4.22 -9.21 9.56
N LYS A 149 3.36 -8.43 8.91
CA LYS A 149 2.87 -8.76 7.56
C LYS A 149 4.00 -8.85 6.53
N SER A 150 5.01 -7.99 6.63
CA SER A 150 6.21 -8.06 5.79
C SER A 150 6.95 -9.39 5.99
N LEU A 151 7.10 -9.83 7.25
CA LEU A 151 7.75 -11.08 7.62
C LEU A 151 6.90 -12.34 7.38
N GLU A 152 5.58 -12.22 7.23
CA GLU A 152 4.73 -13.32 6.75
C GLU A 152 5.02 -13.64 5.28
N ILE A 153 5.42 -12.63 4.50
CA ILE A 153 5.79 -12.77 3.08
C ILE A 153 7.27 -13.14 2.94
N GLU A 154 8.16 -12.40 3.61
CA GLU A 154 9.61 -12.61 3.58
C GLU A 154 10.13 -12.94 4.99
N PRO A 155 9.97 -14.18 5.49
CA PRO A 155 10.25 -14.55 6.88
C PRO A 155 11.71 -14.43 7.30
N ASN A 156 12.62 -14.38 6.33
CA ASN A 156 14.07 -14.27 6.52
C ASN A 156 14.61 -12.90 6.09
N ASN A 157 13.78 -11.86 6.13
CA ASN A 157 14.24 -10.50 5.87
C ASN A 157 14.92 -9.90 7.11
N ALA A 158 16.26 -9.89 7.12
CA ALA A 158 17.05 -9.41 8.26
C ALA A 158 16.72 -7.96 8.64
N SER A 159 16.50 -7.07 7.66
CA SER A 159 16.15 -5.68 7.91
C SER A 159 14.80 -5.52 8.62
N ALA A 160 13.78 -6.28 8.19
CA ALA A 160 12.46 -6.22 8.83
C ALA A 160 12.49 -6.79 10.25
N LEU A 161 13.22 -7.88 10.48
CA LEU A 161 13.48 -8.44 11.82
C LEU A 161 14.19 -7.43 12.72
N SER A 162 15.27 -6.80 12.26
CA SER A 162 16.00 -5.77 13.02
C SER A 162 15.13 -4.55 13.34
N CYS A 163 14.31 -4.09 12.39
CA CYS A 163 13.36 -3.00 12.64
C CYS A 163 12.32 -3.39 13.69
N ARG A 164 11.75 -4.59 13.60
CA ARG A 164 10.71 -5.07 14.53
C ARG A 164 11.26 -5.30 15.93
N GLY A 165 12.47 -5.88 16.02
CA GLY A 165 13.21 -6.01 17.25
C GLY A 165 13.49 -4.66 17.90
N THR A 166 13.84 -3.64 17.10
CA THR A 166 14.03 -2.27 17.61
C THR A 166 12.72 -1.68 18.11
N THR A 167 11.61 -1.87 17.40
CA THR A 167 10.27 -1.43 17.84
C THR A 167 9.89 -2.09 19.17
N TYR A 168 10.06 -3.39 19.33
CA TYR A 168 9.81 -4.09 20.59
C TYR A 168 10.65 -3.54 21.75
N ARG A 169 11.95 -3.26 21.51
CA ARG A 169 12.83 -2.63 22.50
C ARG A 169 12.29 -1.28 22.96
N MET A 170 11.82 -0.44 22.03
CA MET A 170 11.23 0.86 22.35
C MET A 170 9.93 0.76 23.15
N MET A 171 9.22 -0.36 23.03
CA MET A 171 8.04 -0.69 23.84
C MET A 171 8.36 -1.38 25.17
N GLY A 172 9.64 -1.60 25.50
CA GLY A 172 10.05 -2.36 26.70
C GLY A 172 9.86 -3.87 26.59
N ARG A 173 9.54 -4.40 25.40
CA ARG A 173 9.32 -5.82 25.13
C ARG A 173 10.66 -6.49 24.75
N TYR A 174 11.53 -6.62 25.74
CA TYR A 174 12.93 -6.96 25.49
C TYR A 174 13.15 -8.41 25.02
N ASN A 175 12.35 -9.36 25.47
CA ASN A 175 12.48 -10.76 25.06
C ASN A 175 12.14 -10.94 23.58
N GLU A 176 11.03 -10.36 23.12
CA GLU A 176 10.64 -10.38 21.71
C GLU A 176 11.65 -9.62 20.84
N SER A 177 12.19 -8.52 21.37
CA SER A 177 13.27 -7.77 20.72
C SER A 177 14.51 -8.62 20.48
N LEU A 178 15.00 -9.34 21.51
CA LEU A 178 16.15 -10.23 21.39
C LEU A 178 15.90 -11.39 20.42
N ALA A 179 14.70 -11.96 20.41
CA ALA A 179 14.34 -13.02 19.48
C ALA A 179 14.47 -12.57 18.01
N ASP A 180 13.90 -11.40 17.69
CA ASP A 180 14.01 -10.83 16.33
C ASP A 180 15.45 -10.45 15.98
N PHE A 181 16.22 -9.87 16.91
CA PHE A 181 17.63 -9.55 16.68
C PHE A 181 18.50 -10.79 16.46
N ASN A 182 18.26 -11.86 17.22
CA ASN A 182 19.00 -13.10 17.03
C ASN A 182 18.71 -13.71 15.66
N LYS A 183 17.43 -13.80 15.28
CA LYS A 183 17.07 -14.29 13.94
C LYS A 183 17.66 -13.40 12.83
N SER A 184 17.64 -12.08 13.00
CA SER A 184 18.27 -11.14 12.05
C SER A 184 19.78 -11.40 11.91
N LEU A 185 20.47 -11.70 13.01
CA LEU A 185 21.92 -11.95 13.01
C LEU A 185 22.28 -13.38 12.58
N GLU A 186 21.36 -14.34 12.65
CA GLU A 186 21.55 -15.63 11.98
C GLU A 186 21.60 -15.47 10.44
N ILE A 187 20.86 -14.50 9.91
CA ILE A 187 20.81 -14.18 8.47
C ILE A 187 21.95 -13.25 8.07
N GLU A 188 22.19 -12.17 8.82
CA GLU A 188 23.27 -11.21 8.59
C GLU A 188 24.13 -11.04 9.85
N PRO A 189 25.13 -11.93 10.10
CA PRO A 189 25.89 -11.96 11.35
C PRO A 189 26.65 -10.68 11.69
N ASN A 190 27.06 -9.94 10.66
CA ASN A 190 27.90 -8.75 10.79
C ASN A 190 27.11 -7.44 10.65
N HIS A 191 25.77 -7.47 10.78
CA HIS A 191 24.96 -6.26 10.71
C HIS A 191 25.19 -5.37 11.95
N ALA A 192 26.06 -4.37 11.81
CA ALA A 192 26.56 -3.54 12.90
C ALA A 192 25.46 -2.89 13.77
N ASN A 193 24.39 -2.40 13.12
CA ASN A 193 23.26 -1.78 13.83
C ASN A 193 22.53 -2.80 14.71
N THR A 194 22.29 -4.01 14.21
CA THR A 194 21.56 -5.06 14.91
C THR A 194 22.35 -5.57 16.11
N LEU A 195 23.67 -5.75 15.95
CA LEU A 195 24.57 -6.04 17.08
C LEU A 195 24.50 -4.96 18.16
N SER A 196 24.55 -3.69 17.74
CA SER A 196 24.48 -2.53 18.65
C SER A 196 23.14 -2.48 19.40
N TYR A 197 22.01 -2.69 18.69
CA TYR A 197 20.69 -2.70 19.31
C TYR A 197 20.50 -3.89 20.26
N ARG A 198 21.02 -5.07 19.92
CA ARG A 198 21.01 -6.25 20.80
C ARG A 198 21.81 -5.99 22.08
N GLY A 199 23.00 -5.41 21.97
CA GLY A 199 23.80 -4.99 23.13
C GLY A 199 23.08 -3.96 24.01
N ALA A 200 22.44 -2.96 23.40
CA ALA A 200 21.62 -1.99 24.11
C ALA A 200 20.43 -2.65 24.84
N THR A 201 19.84 -3.69 24.26
CA THR A 201 18.73 -4.44 24.85
C THR A 201 19.16 -5.18 26.11
N TYR A 202 20.30 -5.90 26.05
CA TYR A 202 20.85 -6.56 27.24
C TYR A 202 21.17 -5.58 28.38
N ARG A 203 21.72 -4.40 28.05
CA ARG A 203 21.97 -3.36 29.06
C ARG A 203 20.68 -2.87 29.72
N MET A 204 19.62 -2.66 28.96
CA MET A 204 18.32 -2.24 29.51
C MET A 204 17.73 -3.32 30.43
N MET A 205 17.79 -4.59 30.03
CA MET A 205 17.32 -5.69 30.87
C MET A 205 18.12 -5.82 32.17
N ALA A 206 19.45 -5.72 32.11
CA ALA A 206 20.31 -5.78 33.29
C ALA A 206 19.98 -4.66 34.29
N ASN A 207 19.77 -3.44 33.80
CA ASN A 207 19.38 -2.31 34.65
C ASN A 207 18.03 -2.55 35.35
N ILE A 208 17.04 -3.06 34.62
CA ILE A 208 15.71 -3.35 35.20
C ILE A 208 15.80 -4.41 36.29
N THR A 209 16.55 -5.48 36.06
CA THR A 209 16.75 -6.54 37.06
C THR A 209 17.43 -6.01 38.31
N SER A 210 18.40 -5.10 38.18
CA SER A 210 19.06 -4.48 39.35
C SER A 210 18.14 -3.58 40.19
N HIS A 211 17.11 -2.98 39.59
CA HIS A 211 16.15 -2.13 40.31
C HIS A 211 15.04 -2.93 41.01
N LEU A 212 14.84 -4.20 40.66
CA LEU A 212 13.83 -5.09 41.29
C LEU A 212 14.38 -5.87 42.50
N GLN A 213 15.65 -5.73 42.84
CA GLN A 213 16.31 -6.42 43.97
C GLN A 213 16.55 -5.51 45.19
N ILE A 214 15.82 -4.40 45.31
CA ILE A 214 15.87 -3.46 46.46
C ILE A 214 14.51 -3.45 47.13
#